data_AF-Q18H77-F1
#
_entry.id   AF-Q18H77-F1
#
_cell.length_a   1.000
_cell.length_b   1.000
_cell.length_c   1.000
_cell.angle_alpha   90.00
_cell.angle_beta   90.00
_cell.angle_gamma   90.00
#
_symmetry.space_group_name_H-M   'P 1'
#
loop_
_entity.id
_entity.type
_entity.pdbx_description
1 polymer ?
#
loop_
_entity_poly.entity_id
_entity_poly.type
_entity_poly.pdbx_seq_one_letter_code
_entity_poly.pdbx_strand_id
1 'polypeptide(L)' 'MADEAYQITLAEPHEITDGDQRTITVSGYEDVGSMFMLELTDGGIRSIGKQLIEDVTPIE' A
#
# COMPACT_ATOMS: atom_id res chain seq x y z
N MET A 1 0.61 9.33 18.85
CA MET A 1 0.63 9.76 17.43
C MET A 1 -0.37 8.82 16.79
N ALA A 2 -1.40 9.34 16.13
CA ALA A 2 -2.41 8.45 15.55
C ALA A 2 -1.69 7.49 14.60
N ASP A 3 -2.00 6.19 14.70
CA ASP A 3 -1.58 5.21 13.71
C ASP A 3 -2.28 5.58 12.40
N GLU A 4 -1.69 6.52 11.64
CA GLU A 4 -2.24 7.00 10.37
C GLU A 4 -2.22 5.83 9.38
N ALA A 5 -3.39 5.25 9.13
CA ALA A 5 -3.54 4.24 8.10
C ALA A 5 -3.69 4.92 6.73
N TYR A 6 -3.18 4.27 5.70
CA TYR A 6 -3.27 4.73 4.32
C TYR A 6 -3.94 3.64 3.49
N GLN A 7 -4.84 4.05 2.61
CA GLN A 7 -5.41 3.19 1.59
C GLN A 7 -4.68 3.45 0.28
N ILE A 8 -4.07 2.41 -0.26
CA ILE A 8 -3.37 2.46 -1.55
C ILE A 8 -4.24 1.76 -2.58
N THR A 9 -4.56 2.47 -3.66
CA THR A 9 -5.25 1.93 -4.83
C THR A 9 -4.23 1.58 -5.91
N LEU A 10 -4.34 0.38 -6.46
CA LEU A 10 -3.50 -0.17 -7.50
C LEU A 10 -4.19 -0.08 -8.86
N ALA A 11 -3.40 0.18 -9.90
CA ALA A 11 -3.88 0.28 -11.27
C ALA A 11 -4.49 -1.04 -11.78
N GLU A 12 -3.97 -2.18 -11.30
CA GLU A 12 -4.42 -3.53 -11.63
C GLU A 12 -4.40 -4.45 -10.40
N PRO A 13 -5.17 -5.55 -10.38
CA PRO A 13 -5.11 -6.52 -9.29
C PRO A 13 -3.70 -7.07 -9.10
N HIS A 14 -3.27 -7.20 -7.85
CA HIS A 14 -1.90 -7.59 -7.53
C HIS A 14 -1.85 -8.54 -6.34
N GLU A 15 -0.87 -9.46 -6.32
CA GLU A 15 -0.69 -10.49 -5.28
C GLU A 15 -0.44 -9.96 -3.86
N ILE A 16 -0.19 -8.65 -3.74
CA ILE A 16 -0.03 -7.97 -2.46
C ILE A 16 -1.38 -7.72 -1.78
N THR A 17 -2.45 -7.72 -2.57
CA THR A 17 -3.83 -7.58 -2.13
C THR A 17 -4.51 -8.95 -2.08
N ASP A 18 -5.61 -9.05 -1.35
CA ASP A 18 -6.37 -10.29 -1.24
C ASP A 18 -7.14 -10.60 -2.54
N GLY A 19 -6.48 -11.34 -3.44
CA GLY A 19 -7.06 -11.89 -4.66
C GLY A 19 -7.15 -10.86 -5.79
N ASP A 20 -8.37 -10.63 -6.30
CA ASP A 20 -8.65 -9.69 -7.40
C ASP A 20 -8.83 -8.23 -6.91
N GLN A 21 -8.47 -7.96 -5.65
CA GLN A 21 -8.58 -6.63 -5.09
C GLN A 21 -7.54 -5.68 -5.70
N ARG A 22 -7.86 -4.41 -5.67
CA ARG A 22 -6.97 -3.33 -6.11
C ARG A 22 -6.66 -2.36 -5.00
N THR A 23 -7.14 -2.61 -3.80
CA THR A 23 -6.99 -1.71 -2.66
C THR A 23 -6.34 -2.46 -1.53
N ILE A 24 -5.39 -1.81 -0.87
CA ILE A 24 -4.74 -2.33 0.33
C ILE A 24 -4.64 -1.24 1.38
N THR A 25 -4.92 -1.63 2.62
CA THR A 25 -4.73 -0.77 3.78
C THR A 25 -3.39 -1.06 4.41
N VAL A 26 -2.61 0.00 4.63
CA VAL A 26 -1.26 -0.06 5.20
C VAL A 26 -1.19 0.88 6.40
N SER A 27 -0.41 0.52 7.42
CA SER A 27 -0.13 1.42 8.55
C SER A 27 0.96 2.44 8.22
N GLY A 28 1.66 2.26 7.09
CA GLY A 28 2.67 3.20 6.62
C GLY A 28 3.24 2.79 5.27
N TYR A 29 3.96 3.70 4.64
CA TYR A 29 4.75 3.39 3.45
C TYR A 29 6.01 4.26 3.37
N GLU A 30 7.07 3.71 2.79
CA GLU A 30 8.34 4.39 2.53
C GLU A 30 8.63 4.40 1.02
N ASP A 31 9.01 5.58 0.52
CA ASP A 31 9.46 5.75 -0.86
C ASP A 31 10.95 5.41 -1.01
N VAL A 32 11.24 4.31 -1.71
CA VAL A 32 12.61 3.85 -1.98
C VAL A 32 12.99 3.98 -3.45
N GLY A 33 12.49 5.02 -4.12
CA GLY A 33 12.86 5.38 -5.49
C GLY A 33 11.85 4.89 -6.53
N SER A 34 11.99 3.65 -7.01
CA SER A 34 11.08 3.05 -8.00
C SER A 34 9.97 2.20 -7.36
N MET A 35 10.07 1.94 -6.06
CA MET A 35 9.14 1.11 -5.30
C MET A 35 8.68 1.84 -4.04
N PHE A 36 7.51 1.46 -3.53
CA PHE A 36 7.11 1.72 -2.17
C PHE A 36 7.32 0.47 -1.32
N MET A 37 7.89 0.65 -0.13
CA MET A 37 7.84 -0.34 0.94
C MET A 37 6.61 -0.05 1.79
N LEU A 38 5.66 -0.97 1.80
CA LEU A 38 4.40 -0.89 2.51
C LEU A 38 4.53 -1.62 3.84
N GLU A 39 4.17 -0.95 4.92
CA GLU A 39 3.98 -1.55 6.23
C GLU A 39 2.49 -1.90 6.37
N LEU A 40 2.18 -3.19 6.32
CA LEU A 40 0.83 -3.70 6.47
C LEU A 40 0.35 -3.55 7.91
N THR A 41 -0.97 -3.51 8.11
CA THR A 41 -1.59 -3.38 9.44
C THR A 41 -1.31 -4.56 10.39
N ASP A 42 -0.83 -5.68 9.85
CA ASP A 42 -0.39 -6.85 10.64
C ASP A 42 1.10 -6.78 11.03
N GLY A 43 1.79 -5.68 10.69
CA GLY A 43 3.23 -5.48 10.90
C GLY A 43 4.11 -6.14 9.83
N GLY A 44 3.51 -6.76 8.81
CA GLY A 44 4.23 -7.31 7.67
C GLY A 44 4.76 -6.20 6.76
N ILE A 45 5.94 -6.38 6.18
CA ILE A 45 6.47 -5.47 5.15
C ILE A 45 6.31 -6.12 3.78
N ARG A 46 5.85 -5.33 2.80
CA ARG A 46 5.77 -5.71 1.39
C ARG A 46 6.29 -4.60 0.49
N SER A 47 6.76 -4.93 -0.70
CA SER A 47 7.18 -3.93 -1.69
C SER A 47 6.30 -3.99 -2.91
N ILE A 48 6.01 -2.82 -3.49
CA ILE A 48 5.31 -2.70 -4.76
C ILE A 48 5.94 -1.62 -5.62
N GLY A 49 6.00 -1.85 -6.93
CA GLY A 49 6.47 -0.84 -7.88
C GLY A 49 5.50 0.31 -7.99
N LYS A 50 6.01 1.55 -8.02
CA LYS A 50 5.16 2.75 -8.10
C LYS A 50 4.33 2.83 -9.37
N GLN A 51 4.79 2.19 -10.45
CA GLN A 51 4.04 2.11 -11.70
C GLN A 51 2.70 1.38 -11.57
N LEU A 52 2.52 0.61 -10.49
CA LEU A 52 1.30 -0.13 -10.18
C LEU A 52 0.37 0.65 -9.24
N ILE A 53 0.80 1.79 -8.70
CA ILE A 53 0.00 2.60 -7.78
C ILE A 53 -0.77 3.63 -8.58
N GLU A 54 -2.09 3.65 -8.38
CA GLU A 54 -3.02 4.62 -8.96
C GLU A 54 -3.25 5.80 -8.01
N ASP A 55 -3.45 5.52 -6.72
CA ASP A 55 -3.72 6.56 -5.72
C ASP A 55 -3.30 6.14 -4.30
N VAL A 56 -3.05 7.13 -3.44
CA VAL A 56 -2.75 6.93 -2.01
C VAL A 56 -3.50 7.97 -1.18
N THR A 57 -4.41 7.50 -0.33
CA THR A 57 -5.25 8.37 0.51
C THR A 57 -5.11 8.01 1.99
N PRO A 58 -4.96 9.00 2.89
CA PRO A 58 -5.04 8.74 4.32
C PRO A 58 -6.44 8.27 4.72
N ILE A 59 -6.53 7.40 5.71
CA ILE A 59 -7.78 6.88 6.28
C ILE A 59 -7.93 7.47 7.68
N GLU A 60 -9.04 8.20 7.92
CA GLU A 60 -9.39 8.78 9.23
C GLU A 60 -10.02 7.77 10.21
#